data_AF-A0A2D7Z1S2-F1
#
_entry.id   AF-A0A2D7Z1S2-F1
#
_cell.length_a   1.000
_cell.length_b   1.000
_cell.length_c   1.000
_cell.angle_alpha   90.00
_cell.angle_beta   90.00
_cell.angle_gamma   90.00
#
_symmetry.space_group_name_H-M   'P 1'
#
loop_
_entity.id
_entity.type
_entity.pdbx_description
1 polymer ?
#
loop_
_entity_poly.entity_id
_entity_poly.type
_entity_poly.pdbx_seq_one_letter_code
_entity_poly.pdbx_strand_id
1 'polypeptide(L)'
;MSGRARWVAFAVVFGVLAAGLDSGAAQTAPRNAMPATSTAEDNAAADVGAAAAAPDEPPSKTFGPEDCKRLPGGNAPLNRLTRMVGAMAVKNLELTYLGKPLHQLAEEDFADLAGLLEQCKEVDSKLAAFQSRRLKALIEDAKTTRAVSLEWFEDVRIEVLQMSGRSDDIRRLHDLMTELNNRQFEMTPADLRKYFAWLAERRDALYAEAAKRVAPARPFDPGPTSPSGSN
;
A
#
# COMPACT_ATOMS: atom_id res chain seq x y z
N MET A 1 35.60 0.18 -24.60
CA MET A 1 34.89 -1.05 -24.99
C MET A 1 34.48 -1.74 -23.70
N SER A 2 33.23 -2.02 -23.33
CA SER A 2 31.91 -1.85 -23.94
C SER A 2 30.91 -1.88 -22.77
N GLY A 3 30.12 -0.82 -22.59
CA GLY A 3 29.00 -0.82 -21.65
C GLY A 3 27.80 -1.55 -22.28
N ARG A 4 27.06 -2.32 -21.48
CA ARG A 4 25.73 -2.83 -21.83
C ARG A 4 24.77 -2.49 -20.70
N ALA A 5 24.14 -1.32 -20.81
CA ALA A 5 22.94 -0.99 -20.06
C ALA A 5 21.77 -1.82 -20.62
N ARG A 6 21.19 -2.70 -19.81
CA ARG A 6 19.90 -3.35 -20.10
C ARG A 6 18.80 -2.39 -19.69
N TRP A 7 18.18 -1.76 -20.68
CA TRP A 7 16.87 -1.13 -20.52
C TRP A 7 15.81 -2.22 -20.48
N VAL A 8 15.05 -2.30 -19.39
CA VAL A 8 13.81 -3.09 -19.33
C VAL A 8 12.67 -2.08 -19.44
N ALA A 9 12.03 -2.05 -20.61
CA ALA A 9 10.83 -1.26 -20.84
C ALA A 9 9.64 -1.96 -20.16
N PHE A 10 9.04 -1.33 -19.16
CA PHE A 10 7.74 -1.73 -18.63
C PHE A 10 6.64 -1.13 -19.52
N ALA A 11 5.96 -2.00 -20.27
CA ALA A 11 4.74 -1.64 -20.97
C ALA A 11 3.58 -1.61 -19.96
N VAL A 12 3.09 -0.41 -19.66
CA VAL A 12 1.84 -0.22 -18.93
C VAL A 12 0.70 -0.37 -19.93
N VAL A 13 -0.02 -1.50 -19.88
CA VAL A 13 -1.27 -1.69 -20.62
C VAL A 13 -2.39 -0.98 -19.88
N PHE A 14 -2.66 0.26 -20.27
CA PHE A 14 -3.91 0.94 -19.92
C PHE A 14 -5.01 0.42 -20.86
N GLY A 15 -5.93 -0.37 -20.30
CA GLY A 15 -7.18 -0.73 -20.97
C GLY A 15 -8.09 0.49 -21.07
N VAL A 16 -8.24 1.03 -22.28
CA VAL A 16 -9.26 2.02 -22.61
C VAL A 16 -10.57 1.29 -22.86
N LEU A 17 -11.49 1.38 -21.91
CA LEU A 17 -12.88 0.99 -22.08
C LEU A 17 -13.59 2.08 -22.90
N ALA A 18 -13.73 1.86 -24.20
CA ALA A 18 -14.56 2.71 -25.06
C ALA A 18 -16.03 2.37 -24.81
N ALA A 19 -16.71 3.22 -24.04
CA ALA A 19 -18.16 3.23 -23.94
C ALA A 19 -18.74 3.82 -25.25
N GLY A 20 -19.46 2.99 -26.00
CA GLY A 20 -20.27 3.43 -27.13
C GLY A 20 -21.44 4.28 -26.64
N LEU A 21 -21.48 5.53 -27.11
CA LEU A 21 -22.69 6.33 -27.15
C LEU A 21 -23.57 5.80 -28.28
N ASP A 22 -24.77 5.31 -27.95
CA ASP A 22 -25.86 5.28 -28.90
C ASP A 22 -27.14 5.82 -28.23
N SER A 23 -27.83 6.69 -28.97
CA SER A 23 -28.88 7.57 -28.49
C SER A 23 -30.24 6.90 -28.67
N GLY A 24 -30.89 6.53 -27.58
CA GLY A 24 -32.24 5.97 -27.58
C GLY A 24 -33.25 6.93 -26.96
N ALA A 25 -33.96 7.69 -27.80
CA ALA A 25 -35.11 8.50 -27.40
C ALA A 25 -36.37 7.62 -27.20
N ALA A 26 -37.22 8.08 -26.30
CA ALA A 26 -38.45 7.46 -25.81
C ALA A 26 -39.51 7.12 -26.89
N GLN A 27 -40.32 6.07 -26.67
CA GLN A 27 -41.76 6.15 -26.35
C GLN A 27 -42.56 4.82 -26.54
N THR A 28 -43.41 4.56 -25.54
CA THR A 28 -44.78 3.97 -25.59
C THR A 28 -45.02 2.46 -25.83
N ALA A 29 -45.67 1.84 -24.82
CA ALA A 29 -46.50 0.62 -24.86
C ALA A 29 -47.83 0.88 -25.67
N PRO A 30 -48.76 -0.10 -25.94
CA PRO A 30 -49.13 -1.29 -25.14
C PRO A 30 -49.69 -2.56 -25.86
N ARG A 31 -49.96 -3.60 -25.04
CA ARG A 31 -51.05 -4.61 -25.09
C ARG A 31 -51.21 -5.55 -26.32
N ASN A 32 -51.06 -6.87 -26.11
CA ASN A 32 -52.14 -7.90 -26.11
C ASN A 32 -51.66 -9.34 -26.42
N ALA A 33 -52.42 -10.30 -25.87
CA ALA A 33 -52.68 -11.68 -26.34
C ALA A 33 -51.71 -12.82 -25.98
N MET A 34 -52.19 -13.70 -25.06
CA MET A 34 -51.93 -15.15 -25.10
C MET A 34 -52.70 -15.78 -26.29
N PRO A 35 -52.31 -16.98 -26.76
CA PRO A 35 -52.96 -18.21 -26.26
C PRO A 35 -51.99 -19.40 -26.05
N ALA A 36 -52.52 -20.42 -25.39
CA ALA A 36 -51.89 -21.69 -25.02
C ALA A 36 -52.04 -22.79 -26.08
N THR A 37 -51.11 -23.76 -26.09
CA THR A 37 -51.21 -25.19 -26.50
C THR A 37 -49.86 -25.84 -26.14
N SER A 38 -49.70 -26.78 -25.20
CA SER A 38 -50.20 -28.17 -25.06
C SER A 38 -49.67 -29.16 -26.10
N THR A 39 -48.81 -30.10 -25.66
CA THR A 39 -48.71 -31.58 -25.94
C THR A 39 -47.23 -32.04 -25.79
N ALA A 40 -46.89 -32.84 -24.76
CA ALA A 40 -46.88 -34.32 -24.67
C ALA A 40 -45.63 -34.94 -25.34
N GLU A 41 -44.68 -35.48 -24.56
CA GLU A 41 -44.41 -36.94 -24.38
C GLU A 41 -43.71 -37.54 -25.64
N ASP A 42 -42.60 -38.28 -25.66
CA ASP A 42 -41.91 -39.18 -24.74
C ASP A 42 -40.47 -39.42 -25.25
N ASN A 43 -39.50 -39.70 -24.37
CA ASN A 43 -38.87 -41.03 -24.27
C ASN A 43 -37.64 -41.05 -23.36
N ALA A 44 -37.66 -42.06 -22.50
CA ALA A 44 -36.70 -42.37 -21.46
C ALA A 44 -35.36 -42.91 -22.02
N ALA A 45 -34.28 -42.59 -21.32
CA ALA A 45 -33.16 -43.50 -21.12
C ALA A 45 -32.62 -43.28 -19.71
N ALA A 46 -32.78 -44.31 -18.88
CA ALA A 46 -32.17 -44.39 -17.57
C ALA A 46 -30.65 -44.50 -17.72
N ASP A 47 -29.90 -43.69 -16.96
CA ASP A 47 -28.57 -44.07 -16.54
C ASP A 47 -28.38 -43.63 -15.07
N VAL A 48 -28.21 -44.64 -14.22
CA VAL A 48 -27.92 -44.52 -12.80
C VAL A 48 -26.41 -44.48 -12.70
N GLY A 49 -25.82 -43.31 -12.42
CA GLY A 49 -24.38 -43.21 -12.32
C GLY A 49 -23.91 -41.94 -11.64
N ALA A 50 -23.54 -42.08 -10.36
CA ALA A 50 -22.74 -41.17 -9.56
C ALA A 50 -23.35 -39.77 -9.31
N ALA A 51 -24.08 -39.65 -8.20
CA ALA A 51 -24.02 -38.42 -7.42
C ALA A 51 -22.53 -38.16 -7.13
N ALA A 52 -21.95 -37.20 -7.84
CA ALA A 52 -20.64 -36.67 -7.52
C ALA A 52 -20.73 -36.18 -6.07
N ALA A 53 -20.07 -36.90 -5.17
CA ALA A 53 -19.85 -36.42 -3.82
C ALA A 53 -19.31 -35.00 -3.93
N ALA A 54 -19.98 -34.06 -3.26
CA ALA A 54 -19.44 -32.73 -3.08
C ALA A 54 -17.99 -32.89 -2.59
N PRO A 55 -17.02 -32.15 -3.15
CA PRO A 55 -15.64 -32.27 -2.70
C PRO A 55 -15.64 -32.02 -1.18
N ASP A 56 -15.13 -33.00 -0.43
CA ASP A 56 -15.03 -32.96 1.03
C ASP A 56 -14.49 -31.59 1.43
N GLU A 57 -15.37 -30.79 2.02
CA GLU A 57 -15.00 -29.49 2.58
C GLU A 57 -13.89 -29.79 3.59
N PRO A 58 -12.69 -29.18 3.45
CA PRO A 58 -11.58 -29.49 4.34
C PRO A 58 -12.06 -29.29 5.78
N PRO A 59 -11.66 -30.16 6.73
CA PRO A 59 -12.18 -30.11 8.09
C PRO A 59 -12.01 -28.69 8.62
N SER A 60 -13.13 -28.05 8.92
CA SER A 60 -13.13 -26.71 9.47
C SER A 60 -12.32 -26.76 10.76
N LYS A 61 -11.20 -26.03 10.77
CA LYS A 61 -10.33 -25.96 11.95
C LYS A 61 -11.19 -25.52 13.13
N THR A 62 -11.24 -26.34 14.18
CA THR A 62 -11.97 -26.01 15.40
C THR A 62 -11.09 -25.16 16.30
N PHE A 63 -11.58 -23.99 16.70
CA PHE A 63 -10.87 -23.03 17.54
C PHE A 63 -11.28 -23.20 19.01
N GLY A 64 -10.31 -23.18 19.90
CA GLY A 64 -10.55 -23.28 21.34
C GLY A 64 -10.91 -21.93 21.98
N PRO A 65 -11.34 -21.93 23.26
CA PRO A 65 -11.62 -20.69 24.00
C PRO A 65 -10.45 -19.71 24.07
N GLU A 66 -9.21 -20.21 24.07
CA GLU A 66 -7.99 -19.38 24.06
C GLU A 66 -7.80 -18.68 22.70
N ASP A 67 -8.15 -19.33 21.59
CA ASP A 67 -8.05 -18.72 20.27
C ASP A 67 -9.05 -17.56 20.11
N CYS A 68 -10.24 -17.70 20.71
CA CYS A 68 -11.24 -16.64 20.76
C CYS A 68 -10.76 -15.37 21.48
N LYS A 69 -9.75 -15.47 22.38
CA LYS A 69 -9.16 -14.30 23.04
C LYS A 69 -8.25 -13.48 22.12
N ARG A 70 -7.87 -14.01 20.95
CA ARG A 70 -7.02 -13.32 19.96
C ARG A 70 -7.81 -12.36 19.06
N LEU A 71 -9.12 -12.58 18.94
CA LEU A 71 -10.06 -11.84 18.07
C LEU A 71 -10.28 -10.35 18.40
N PRO A 72 -10.38 -9.94 19.69
CA PRO A 72 -10.54 -8.53 20.05
C PRO A 72 -9.42 -7.64 19.51
N GLY A 73 -8.28 -8.23 19.15
CA GLY A 73 -7.32 -7.59 18.29
C GLY A 73 -6.46 -6.54 18.97
N GLY A 74 -6.18 -6.67 20.27
CA GLY A 74 -5.35 -5.70 21.00
C GLY A 74 -5.73 -4.25 20.71
N ASN A 75 -4.82 -3.52 20.04
CA ASN A 75 -4.99 -2.10 19.68
C ASN A 75 -5.75 -1.85 18.36
N ALA A 76 -6.17 -2.90 17.65
CA ALA A 76 -6.88 -2.83 16.37
C ALA A 76 -8.16 -3.68 16.39
N PRO A 77 -9.28 -3.15 16.92
CA PRO A 77 -10.55 -3.87 16.90
C PRO A 77 -10.99 -4.13 15.46
N LEU A 78 -11.28 -5.39 15.13
CA LEU A 78 -11.65 -5.84 13.78
C LEU A 78 -12.79 -5.03 13.16
N ASN A 79 -13.81 -4.71 13.96
CA ASN A 79 -14.95 -3.89 13.54
C ASN A 79 -14.52 -2.53 12.99
N ARG A 80 -13.41 -1.97 13.48
CA ARG A 80 -12.87 -0.70 12.98
C ARG A 80 -12.18 -0.90 11.64
N LEU A 81 -11.45 -2.01 11.47
CA LEU A 81 -10.69 -2.28 10.25
C LEU A 81 -11.58 -2.72 9.08
N THR A 82 -12.55 -3.59 9.33
CA THR A 82 -13.44 -4.14 8.28
C THR A 82 -14.47 -3.12 7.78
N ARG A 83 -14.79 -2.12 8.60
CA ARG A 83 -15.68 -1.00 8.23
C ARG A 83 -14.96 0.17 7.58
N MET A 84 -13.63 0.11 7.41
CA MET A 84 -12.91 1.19 6.74
C MET A 84 -13.37 1.29 5.27
N VAL A 85 -13.89 2.46 4.95
CA VAL A 85 -14.18 2.91 3.58
C VAL A 85 -12.90 3.54 3.05
N GLY A 86 -12.40 3.05 1.91
CA GLY A 86 -11.13 3.48 1.33
C GLY A 86 -9.93 2.62 1.72
N ALA A 87 -8.73 3.16 1.48
CA ALA A 87 -7.45 2.51 1.75
C ALA A 87 -7.07 2.57 3.24
N MET A 88 -6.32 1.56 3.71
CA MET A 88 -5.76 1.57 5.06
C MET A 88 -4.52 2.47 5.09
N ALA A 89 -4.43 3.36 6.08
CA ALA A 89 -3.21 4.14 6.29
C ALA A 89 -2.02 3.23 6.63
N VAL A 90 -0.86 3.43 6.01
CA VAL A 90 0.33 2.57 6.20
C VAL A 90 0.78 2.49 7.66
N LYS A 91 0.64 3.57 8.43
CA LYS A 91 0.92 3.58 9.88
C LYS A 91 0.12 2.51 10.66
N ASN A 92 -1.03 2.08 10.16
CA ASN A 92 -1.85 1.06 10.83
C ASN A 92 -1.26 -0.36 10.68
N LEU A 93 -0.29 -0.55 9.78
CA LEU A 93 0.42 -1.83 9.64
C LEU A 93 1.15 -2.27 10.91
N GLU A 94 1.47 -1.34 11.81
CA GLU A 94 2.10 -1.62 13.11
C GLU A 94 1.10 -2.09 14.18
N LEU A 95 -0.21 -2.01 13.91
CA LEU A 95 -1.21 -2.47 14.87
C LEU A 95 -1.16 -3.99 15.00
N THR A 96 -1.34 -4.47 16.24
CA THR A 96 -1.32 -5.91 16.53
C THR A 96 -2.72 -6.51 16.37
N TYR A 97 -2.83 -7.59 15.60
CA TYR A 97 -4.03 -8.40 15.43
C TYR A 97 -3.66 -9.89 15.42
N LEU A 98 -4.50 -10.76 16.01
CA LEU A 98 -4.18 -12.19 16.19
C LEU A 98 -2.84 -12.49 16.89
N GLY A 99 -2.30 -11.52 17.65
CA GLY A 99 -1.00 -11.62 18.31
C GLY A 99 0.20 -11.23 17.44
N LYS A 100 -0.01 -10.72 16.23
CA LYS A 100 1.03 -10.29 15.29
C LYS A 100 0.74 -8.88 14.76
N PRO A 101 1.75 -8.07 14.41
CA PRO A 101 1.53 -6.85 13.62
C PRO A 101 0.82 -7.16 12.29
N LEU A 102 -0.03 -6.25 11.80
CA LEU A 102 -0.80 -6.47 10.56
C LEU A 102 0.09 -6.79 9.35
N HIS A 103 1.26 -6.16 9.24
CA HIS A 103 2.20 -6.45 8.14
C HIS A 103 2.84 -7.83 8.19
N GLN A 104 2.70 -8.57 9.30
CA GLN A 104 3.24 -9.92 9.51
C GLN A 104 2.18 -11.01 9.40
N LEU A 105 0.93 -10.66 9.11
CA LEU A 105 -0.11 -11.64 8.87
C LEU A 105 0.15 -12.37 7.56
N ALA A 106 0.08 -13.69 7.62
CA ALA A 106 0.21 -14.59 6.49
C ALA A 106 -1.16 -15.06 5.98
N GLU A 107 -1.18 -15.77 4.85
CA GLU A 107 -2.41 -16.31 4.25
C GLU A 107 -3.19 -17.19 5.23
N GLU A 108 -2.47 -17.99 6.01
CA GLU A 108 -3.04 -18.89 7.01
C GLU A 108 -3.73 -18.12 8.14
N ASP A 109 -3.22 -16.93 8.50
CA ASP A 109 -3.83 -16.09 9.52
C ASP A 109 -5.21 -15.55 9.07
N PHE A 110 -5.39 -15.30 7.76
CA PHE A 110 -6.67 -14.87 7.20
C PHE A 110 -7.67 -16.03 7.06
N ALA A 111 -7.19 -17.23 6.72
CA ALA A 111 -8.01 -18.43 6.77
C ALA A 111 -8.51 -18.70 8.20
N ASP A 112 -7.61 -18.61 9.18
CA ASP A 112 -7.94 -18.76 10.59
C ASP A 112 -8.93 -17.69 11.08
N LEU A 113 -8.79 -16.45 10.62
CA LEU A 113 -9.68 -15.35 10.99
C LEU A 113 -11.15 -15.62 10.61
N ALA A 114 -11.41 -16.20 9.43
CA ALA A 114 -12.78 -16.48 9.00
C ALA A 114 -13.44 -17.49 9.95
N GLY A 115 -12.75 -18.59 10.27
CA GLY A 115 -13.30 -19.59 11.18
C GLY A 115 -13.39 -19.10 12.64
N LEU A 116 -12.47 -18.24 13.07
CA LEU A 116 -12.55 -17.56 14.37
C LEU A 116 -13.79 -16.67 14.47
N LEU A 117 -14.11 -15.89 13.45
CA LEU A 117 -15.28 -15.02 13.43
C LEU A 117 -16.59 -15.82 13.52
N GLU A 118 -16.65 -16.94 12.81
CA GLU A 118 -17.79 -17.84 12.84
C GLU A 118 -17.97 -18.48 14.22
N GLN A 119 -16.91 -19.09 14.78
CA GLN A 119 -17.02 -19.88 16.01
C GLN A 119 -17.04 -19.03 17.29
N CYS A 120 -16.29 -17.93 17.34
CA CYS A 120 -16.11 -17.15 18.56
C CYS A 120 -16.98 -15.87 18.62
N LYS A 121 -17.51 -15.41 17.47
CA LYS A 121 -18.35 -14.22 17.38
C LYS A 121 -19.72 -14.50 16.75
N GLU A 122 -19.99 -15.77 16.40
CA GLU A 122 -21.26 -16.21 15.81
C GLU A 122 -21.62 -15.39 14.55
N VAL A 123 -20.60 -14.97 13.80
CA VAL A 123 -20.78 -14.26 12.54
C VAL A 123 -21.12 -15.29 11.46
N ASP A 124 -22.13 -15.00 10.64
CA ASP A 124 -22.46 -15.81 9.47
C ASP A 124 -21.22 -16.12 8.60
N SER A 125 -21.09 -17.35 8.12
CA SER A 125 -19.90 -17.83 7.41
C SER A 125 -19.54 -17.00 6.17
N LYS A 126 -20.55 -16.51 5.42
CA LYS A 126 -20.31 -15.64 4.26
C LYS A 126 -19.79 -14.28 4.70
N LEU A 127 -20.35 -13.73 5.77
CA LEU A 127 -19.92 -12.45 6.34
C LEU A 127 -18.51 -12.57 6.96
N ALA A 128 -18.20 -13.65 7.66
CA ALA A 128 -16.89 -13.94 8.23
C ALA A 128 -15.82 -14.04 7.13
N ALA A 129 -16.10 -14.81 6.07
CA ALA A 129 -15.21 -14.93 4.92
C ALA A 129 -15.03 -13.58 4.19
N PHE A 130 -16.09 -12.79 4.05
CA PHE A 130 -16.01 -11.45 3.48
C PHE A 130 -15.13 -10.52 4.31
N GLN A 131 -15.34 -10.48 5.63
CA GLN A 131 -14.55 -9.63 6.54
C GLN A 131 -13.06 -9.99 6.51
N SER A 132 -12.73 -11.30 6.50
CA SER A 132 -11.36 -11.77 6.39
C SER A 132 -10.72 -11.33 5.06
N ARG A 133 -11.37 -11.60 3.92
CA ARG A 133 -10.87 -11.17 2.59
C ARG A 133 -10.72 -9.66 2.49
N ARG A 134 -11.66 -8.90 3.04
CA ARG A 134 -11.60 -7.42 3.04
C ARG A 134 -10.41 -6.92 3.85
N LEU A 135 -10.18 -7.48 5.03
CA LEU A 135 -9.02 -7.13 5.86
C LEU A 135 -7.70 -7.44 5.14
N LYS A 136 -7.59 -8.63 4.54
CA LYS A 136 -6.43 -9.02 3.74
C LYS A 136 -6.15 -8.01 2.64
N ALA A 137 -7.16 -7.66 1.83
CA ALA A 137 -7.00 -6.70 0.73
C ALA A 137 -6.52 -5.34 1.22
N LEU A 138 -7.03 -4.84 2.36
CA LEU A 138 -6.59 -3.58 2.95
C LEU A 138 -5.13 -3.62 3.42
N ILE A 139 -4.70 -4.74 3.99
CA ILE A 139 -3.33 -4.92 4.48
C ILE A 139 -2.36 -5.02 3.30
N GLU A 140 -2.70 -5.79 2.26
CA GLU A 140 -1.84 -5.92 1.08
C GLU A 140 -1.69 -4.61 0.29
N ASP A 141 -2.76 -3.81 0.20
CA ASP A 141 -2.71 -2.47 -0.40
C ASP A 141 -1.77 -1.53 0.38
N ALA A 142 -1.88 -1.52 1.72
CA ALA A 142 -0.98 -0.76 2.57
C ALA A 142 0.47 -1.27 2.52
N LYS A 143 0.69 -2.59 2.44
CA LYS A 143 2.02 -3.20 2.26
C LYS A 143 2.64 -2.80 0.93
N THR A 144 1.84 -2.77 -0.14
CA THR A 144 2.28 -2.36 -1.48
C THR A 144 2.68 -0.89 -1.47
N THR A 145 1.85 -0.02 -0.89
CA THR A 145 2.15 1.40 -0.71
C THR A 145 3.48 1.58 0.04
N ARG A 146 3.65 0.87 1.16
CA ARG A 146 4.92 0.87 1.90
C ARG A 146 6.09 0.45 1.03
N ALA A 147 5.98 -0.68 0.33
CA ALA A 147 7.06 -1.24 -0.48
C ALA A 147 7.56 -0.24 -1.54
N VAL A 148 6.65 0.45 -2.23
CA VAL A 148 6.99 1.49 -3.22
C VAL A 148 7.81 2.62 -2.59
N SER A 149 7.42 3.07 -1.39
CA SER A 149 8.15 4.14 -0.70
C SER A 149 9.50 3.67 -0.15
N LEU A 150 9.63 2.40 0.25
CA LEU A 150 10.92 1.83 0.64
C LEU A 150 11.87 1.72 -0.57
N GLU A 151 11.38 1.30 -1.73
CA GLU A 151 12.15 1.23 -2.98
C GLU A 151 12.63 2.62 -3.40
N TRP A 152 11.74 3.62 -3.39
CA TRP A 152 12.11 5.01 -3.62
C TRP A 152 13.24 5.46 -2.69
N PHE A 153 13.21 5.06 -1.42
CA PHE A 153 14.27 5.44 -0.48
C PHE A 153 15.63 4.79 -0.80
N GLU A 154 15.64 3.58 -1.36
CA GLU A 154 16.89 2.96 -1.82
C GLU A 154 17.51 3.74 -3.00
N ASP A 155 16.69 4.27 -3.92
CA ASP A 155 17.15 5.18 -4.97
C ASP A 155 17.72 6.47 -4.38
N VAL A 156 17.04 7.05 -3.38
CA VAL A 156 17.53 8.22 -2.64
C VAL A 156 18.87 7.95 -1.98
N ARG A 157 19.07 6.75 -1.40
CA ARG A 157 20.36 6.39 -0.79
C ARG A 157 21.48 6.37 -1.83
N ILE A 158 21.22 5.80 -3.01
CA ILE A 158 22.18 5.76 -4.10
C ILE A 158 22.52 7.17 -4.56
N GLU A 159 21.52 8.03 -4.75
CA GLU A 159 21.69 9.43 -5.16
C GLU A 159 22.56 10.20 -4.14
N VAL A 160 22.20 10.15 -2.86
CA VAL A 160 22.90 10.88 -1.79
C VAL A 160 24.34 10.40 -1.59
N LEU A 161 24.63 9.12 -1.79
CA LEU A 161 26.00 8.59 -1.70
C LEU A 161 26.92 9.09 -2.82
N GLN A 162 26.37 9.58 -3.93
CA GLN A 162 27.14 10.16 -5.04
C GLN A 162 27.37 11.67 -4.91
N MET A 163 26.76 12.30 -3.89
CA MET A 163 26.87 13.74 -3.67
C MET A 163 28.27 14.14 -3.19
N SER A 164 28.76 15.26 -3.73
CA SER A 164 30.12 15.76 -3.51
C SER A 164 30.19 16.94 -2.53
N GLY A 165 29.05 17.39 -2.01
CA GLY A 165 28.95 18.56 -1.12
C GLY A 165 28.98 19.90 -1.86
N ARG A 166 28.68 19.92 -3.17
CA ARG A 166 28.47 21.18 -3.89
C ARG A 166 27.15 21.83 -3.47
N SER A 167 27.00 23.13 -3.75
CA SER A 167 25.77 23.87 -3.42
C SER A 167 24.51 23.22 -3.98
N ASP A 168 24.57 22.67 -5.20
CA ASP A 168 23.42 21.99 -5.80
C ASP A 168 23.11 20.66 -5.12
N ASP A 169 24.14 19.91 -4.69
CA ASP A 169 23.97 18.67 -3.92
C ASP A 169 23.29 18.96 -2.57
N ILE A 170 23.68 20.04 -1.89
CA ILE A 170 23.07 20.47 -0.63
C ILE A 170 21.61 20.85 -0.84
N ARG A 171 21.29 21.63 -1.88
CA ARG A 171 19.91 21.99 -2.22
C ARG A 171 19.07 20.74 -2.48
N ARG A 172 19.60 19.81 -3.30
CA ARG A 172 18.93 18.56 -3.63
C ARG A 172 18.66 17.71 -2.38
N LEU A 173 19.59 17.68 -1.42
CA LEU A 173 19.36 16.96 -0.16
C LEU A 173 18.21 17.56 0.65
N HIS A 174 18.04 18.88 0.69
CA HIS A 174 16.89 19.51 1.35
C HIS A 174 15.57 19.19 0.64
N ASP A 175 15.60 19.15 -0.70
CA ASP A 175 14.44 18.73 -1.49
C ASP A 175 14.06 17.28 -1.15
N LEU A 176 15.03 16.37 -1.07
CA LEU A 176 14.83 14.97 -0.68
C LEU A 176 14.26 14.82 0.73
N MET A 177 14.69 15.65 1.69
CA MET A 177 14.09 15.66 3.02
C MET A 177 12.63 16.13 2.99
N THR A 178 12.31 17.08 2.12
CA THR A 178 10.93 17.56 1.91
C THR A 178 10.07 16.48 1.24
N GLU A 179 10.61 15.80 0.23
CA GLU A 179 9.96 14.66 -0.42
C GLU A 179 9.67 13.53 0.59
N LEU A 180 10.63 13.20 1.46
CA LEU A 180 10.42 12.22 2.54
C LEU A 180 9.28 12.64 3.48
N ASN A 181 9.21 13.93 3.83
CA ASN A 181 8.13 14.45 4.67
C ASN A 181 6.76 14.34 3.98
N ASN A 182 6.71 14.59 2.67
CA ASN A 182 5.47 14.48 1.90
C ASN A 182 4.97 13.03 1.79
N ARG A 183 5.86 12.04 1.93
CA ARG A 183 5.53 10.60 1.95
C ARG A 183 5.19 10.06 3.33
N GLN A 184 4.95 10.90 4.34
CA GLN A 184 4.70 10.46 5.73
C GLN A 184 3.51 9.51 5.92
N PHE A 185 2.55 9.48 4.98
CA PHE A 185 1.40 8.58 5.05
C PHE A 185 1.63 7.24 4.32
N GLU A 186 2.72 7.14 3.56
CA GLU A 186 3.08 5.96 2.76
C GLU A 186 4.06 5.03 3.50
N MET A 187 4.55 5.43 4.67
CA MET A 187 5.55 4.71 5.45
C MET A 187 5.09 4.49 6.88
N THR A 188 5.73 3.54 7.58
CA THR A 188 5.51 3.42 9.03
C THR A 188 6.26 4.55 9.77
N PRO A 189 5.82 4.91 10.98
CA PRO A 189 6.57 5.83 11.84
C PRO A 189 8.01 5.38 12.09
N ALA A 190 8.27 4.07 12.18
CA ALA A 190 9.62 3.53 12.33
C ALA A 190 10.48 3.79 11.08
N ASP A 191 9.94 3.56 9.88
CA ASP A 191 10.64 3.83 8.62
C ASP A 191 11.00 5.32 8.49
N LEU A 192 10.04 6.22 8.72
CA LEU A 192 10.27 7.66 8.63
C LEU A 192 11.37 8.14 9.57
N ARG A 193 11.33 7.71 10.85
CA ARG A 193 12.38 8.08 11.81
C ARG A 193 13.75 7.62 11.36
N LYS A 194 13.86 6.37 10.88
CA LYS A 194 15.12 5.80 10.37
C LYS A 194 15.65 6.63 9.19
N TYR A 195 14.78 7.00 8.27
CA TYR A 195 15.14 7.71 7.04
C TYR A 195 15.50 9.17 7.25
N PHE A 196 14.75 9.88 8.09
CA PHE A 196 15.11 11.25 8.49
C PHE A 196 16.44 11.29 9.23
N ALA A 197 16.69 10.35 10.15
CA ALA A 197 17.97 10.28 10.85
C ALA A 197 19.13 10.06 9.88
N TRP A 198 18.96 9.14 8.92
CA TRP A 198 19.99 8.88 7.91
C TRP A 198 20.26 10.09 7.00
N LEU A 199 19.21 10.76 6.52
CA LEU A 199 19.37 11.97 5.70
C LEU A 199 20.01 13.12 6.48
N ALA A 200 19.67 13.29 7.76
CA ALA A 200 20.27 14.30 8.62
C ALA A 200 21.78 14.05 8.81
N GLU A 201 22.19 12.80 9.05
CA GLU A 201 23.61 12.43 9.15
C GLU A 201 24.36 12.75 7.85
N ARG A 202 23.76 12.43 6.69
CA ARG A 202 24.34 12.75 5.38
C ARG A 202 24.45 14.25 5.14
N ARG A 203 23.44 15.00 5.56
CA ARG A 203 23.43 16.46 5.48
C ARG A 203 24.59 17.06 6.23
N ASP A 204 24.77 16.65 7.48
CA ASP A 204 25.83 17.19 8.34
C ASP A 204 27.22 16.84 7.77
N ALA A 205 27.39 15.64 7.20
CA ALA A 205 28.60 15.26 6.49
C ALA A 205 28.89 16.11 5.23
N LEU A 206 27.87 16.37 4.40
CA LEU A 206 28.01 17.23 3.22
C LEU A 206 28.35 18.68 3.59
N TYR A 207 27.74 19.22 4.65
CA TYR A 207 28.07 20.56 5.15
C TYR A 207 29.50 20.64 5.68
N ALA A 208 29.97 19.63 6.41
CA ALA A 208 31.35 19.57 6.87
C ALA A 208 32.34 19.55 5.69
N GLU A 209 32.02 18.82 4.62
CA GLU A 209 32.85 18.79 3.41
C GLU A 209 32.82 20.12 2.65
N ALA A 210 31.65 20.76 2.54
CA ALA A 210 31.52 22.08 1.93
C ALA A 210 32.34 23.14 2.69
N ALA A 211 32.33 23.10 4.02
CA ALA A 211 33.08 24.02 4.87
C ALA A 211 34.60 23.97 4.62
N LYS A 212 35.16 22.79 4.29
CA LYS A 212 36.59 22.65 3.95
C LYS A 212 36.98 23.41 2.67
N ARG A 213 36.02 23.69 1.78
CA ARG A 213 36.26 24.36 0.49
C ARG A 213 36.16 25.87 0.59
N VAL A 214 35.59 26.39 1.67
CA VAL A 214 35.52 27.83 1.91
C VAL A 214 36.88 28.28 2.40
N ALA A 215 37.59 29.05 1.58
CA ALA A 215 38.84 29.68 2.01
C ALA A 215 38.56 30.55 3.26
N PRO A 216 39.46 30.55 4.27
CA PRO A 216 39.27 31.39 5.44
C PRO A 216 39.08 32.84 4.99
N ALA A 217 38.05 33.50 5.55
CA ALA A 217 37.77 34.89 5.24
C ALA A 217 39.04 35.71 5.50
N ARG A 218 39.52 36.44 4.47
CA ARG A 218 40.62 37.38 4.67
C ARG A 218 40.18 38.42 5.69
N PRO A 219 41.03 38.80 6.65
CA PRO A 219 40.73 39.90 7.56
C PRO A 219 40.25 41.12 6.76
N PHE A 220 39.16 41.74 7.21
CA PHE A 220 38.67 42.96 6.61
C PHE A 220 39.74 44.05 6.81
N ASP A 221 40.31 44.54 5.71
CA ASP A 221 41.20 45.69 5.69
C ASP A 221 40.37 46.90 5.21
N PRO A 222 40.03 47.86 6.09
CA PRO A 222 39.26 49.04 5.70
C PRO A 222 40.01 49.98 4.74
N GLY A 223 41.28 49.68 4.42
CA GLY A 223 42.14 50.55 3.63
C GLY A 223 42.54 51.80 4.42
N PRO A 224 43.51 52.58 3.91
CA PRO A 224 43.92 53.82 4.54
C PRO A 224 42.76 54.82 4.52
N THR A 225 42.37 55.33 5.69
CA THR A 225 41.42 56.44 5.78
C THR A 225 42.03 57.68 5.11
N SER A 226 41.43 58.15 4.02
CA SER A 226 41.83 59.39 3.36
C SER A 226 41.80 60.55 4.37
N PRO A 227 42.85 61.39 4.42
CA PRO A 227 42.84 62.56 5.31
C PRO A 227 41.69 63.47 4.88
N SER A 228 40.80 63.76 5.84
CA SER A 228 39.72 64.73 5.69
C SER A 228 40.32 66.05 5.23
N GLY A 229 40.08 66.43 3.98
CA GLY A 229 40.51 67.72 3.44
C GLY A 229 39.85 68.84 4.23
N SER A 230 40.66 69.58 4.98
CA SER A 230 40.31 70.88 5.51
C SER A 230 40.44 71.93 4.41
N ASN A 231 39.32 72.48 3.96
CA ASN A 231 39.22 73.79 3.33
C ASN A 231 37.98 74.50 3.88
#